data_AF-A0A7J5Z9H5-F1
#
_entry.id   AF-A0A7J5Z9H5-F1
#
_cell.length_a   1.000
_cell.length_b   1.000
_cell.length_c   1.000
_cell.angle_alpha   90.00
_cell.angle_beta   90.00
_cell.angle_gamma   90.00
#
_symmetry.space_group_name_H-M   'P 1'
#
loop_
_entity.id
_entity.type
_entity.pdbx_description
1 polymer ?
#
loop_
_entity_poly.entity_id
_entity_poly.type
_entity_poly.pdbx_seq_one_letter_code
_entity_poly.pdbx_strand_id
1 'polypeptide(L)'
;MEVMHSGKRLLGTYFRVAFFGQVNPKDLDSKYAYIQVTHVTPHLDDKELEDRKTDFEKSHNIRRFVFETPFTVSGKKQGGVEEQCKRRTVLTSKSHSSEDDKQEI
;
A
#
# COMPACT_ATOMS: atom_id res chain seq x y z
N MET A 1 -22.67 3.71 -18.16
CA MET A 1 -22.98 3.30 -16.77
C MET A 1 -23.51 1.87 -16.75
N GLU A 2 -22.73 0.90 -17.22
CA GLU A 2 -23.20 -0.50 -17.36
C GLU A 2 -22.42 -1.48 -16.46
N VAL A 3 -21.46 -0.97 -15.70
CA VAL A 3 -20.47 -1.80 -15.02
C VAL A 3 -20.79 -1.93 -13.51
N MET A 4 -21.93 -1.40 -13.04
CA MET A 4 -22.33 -1.42 -11.61
C MET A 4 -23.13 -2.68 -11.20
N HIS A 5 -23.58 -3.52 -12.14
CA HIS A 5 -24.58 -4.57 -11.85
C HIS A 5 -24.04 -5.99 -11.61
N SER A 6 -22.74 -6.26 -11.75
CA SER A 6 -22.24 -7.65 -11.69
C SER A 6 -21.62 -8.07 -10.36
N GLY A 7 -21.46 -7.18 -9.36
CA GLY A 7 -21.05 -7.54 -7.99
C GLY A 7 -19.70 -8.28 -7.85
N LYS A 8 -18.91 -8.43 -8.93
CA LYS A 8 -17.67 -9.22 -8.96
C LYS A 8 -16.47 -8.38 -9.41
N ARG A 9 -16.33 -7.16 -8.87
CA ARG A 9 -15.07 -6.42 -8.98
C ARG A 9 -14.22 -6.71 -7.74
N LEU A 10 -13.04 -7.29 -7.95
CA LEU A 10 -11.94 -7.20 -7.00
C LEU A 10 -11.54 -5.72 -6.95
N LEU A 11 -12.16 -4.96 -6.05
CA LEU A 11 -11.79 -3.56 -5.79
C LEU A 11 -10.26 -3.47 -5.60
N GLY A 12 -9.66 -2.54 -6.34
CA GLY A 12 -8.22 -2.46 -6.62
C GLY A 12 -7.35 -2.90 -5.44
N THR A 13 -6.75 -4.08 -5.56
CA THR A 13 -5.74 -4.56 -4.62
C THR A 13 -4.41 -3.98 -5.05
N TYR A 14 -3.75 -3.24 -4.16
CA TYR A 14 -2.51 -2.56 -4.46
C TYR A 14 -1.35 -3.21 -3.71
N PHE A 15 -0.23 -3.41 -4.40
CA PHE A 15 1.01 -3.89 -3.82
C PHE A 15 2.15 -2.93 -4.14
N ARG A 16 2.94 -2.61 -3.13
CA ARG A 16 4.28 -2.04 -3.31
C ARG A 16 5.24 -3.20 -3.61
N VAL A 17 5.87 -3.17 -4.77
CA VAL A 17 7.02 -4.02 -5.10
C VAL A 17 8.29 -3.16 -5.04
N ALA A 18 9.29 -3.60 -4.30
CA ALA A 18 10.58 -2.91 -4.31
C ALA A 18 11.76 -3.86 -4.15
N PHE A 19 12.86 -3.54 -4.83
CA PHE A 19 14.14 -4.23 -4.72
C PHE A 19 14.92 -3.87 -3.44
N PHE A 20 14.56 -2.74 -2.82
CA PHE A 20 15.16 -2.25 -1.58
C PHE A 20 14.12 -1.50 -0.73
N GLY A 21 14.38 -1.42 0.57
CA GLY A 21 13.46 -0.85 1.56
C GLY A 21 14.18 -0.49 2.84
N GLN A 22 13.53 -0.59 4.00
CA GLN A 22 14.20 -0.50 5.31
C GLN A 22 15.14 -1.68 5.61
N VAL A 23 15.46 -2.50 4.62
CA VAL A 23 16.46 -3.55 4.74
C VAL A 23 17.81 -2.94 4.40
N ASN A 24 18.74 -3.05 5.33
CA ASN A 24 20.12 -2.62 5.11
C ASN A 24 20.76 -3.54 4.05
N PRO A 25 21.21 -3.01 2.89
CA PRO A 25 21.79 -3.83 1.83
C PRO A 25 23.00 -4.65 2.25
N LYS A 26 23.70 -4.24 3.32
CA LYS A 26 24.85 -4.97 3.86
C LYS A 26 24.46 -6.31 4.49
N ASP A 27 23.19 -6.47 4.85
CA ASP A 27 22.66 -7.69 5.46
C ASP A 27 22.11 -8.67 4.41
N LEU A 28 22.28 -8.37 3.11
CA LEU A 28 21.80 -9.16 1.99
C LEU A 28 22.97 -9.79 1.22
N ASP A 29 22.78 -11.02 0.75
CA ASP A 29 23.77 -11.73 -0.07
C ASP A 29 23.66 -11.31 -1.54
N SER A 30 24.74 -10.74 -2.07
CA SER A 30 24.85 -10.30 -3.47
C SER A 30 24.56 -11.36 -4.53
N LYS A 31 24.57 -12.66 -4.17
CA LYS A 31 24.23 -13.76 -5.07
C LYS A 31 22.75 -13.78 -5.47
N TYR A 32 21.87 -13.21 -4.66
CA TYR A 32 20.42 -13.30 -4.86
C TYR A 32 19.80 -11.93 -5.17
N ALA A 33 18.73 -11.94 -5.96
CA ALA A 33 17.84 -10.80 -6.10
C ALA A 33 16.76 -10.86 -5.02
N TYR A 34 16.64 -9.80 -4.22
CA TYR A 34 15.61 -9.68 -3.20
C TYR A 34 14.49 -8.78 -3.68
N ILE A 35 13.25 -9.26 -3.53
CA ILE A 35 12.06 -8.48 -3.84
C ILE A 35 11.20 -8.43 -2.58
N GLN A 36 10.91 -7.22 -2.12
CA GLN A 36 9.94 -7.00 -1.06
C GLN A 36 8.59 -6.66 -1.68
N VAL A 37 7.58 -7.49 -1.39
CA VAL A 37 6.17 -7.23 -1.72
C VAL A 37 5.45 -6.83 -0.44
N THR A 38 4.69 -5.73 -0.49
CA THR A 38 3.92 -5.25 0.67
C THR A 38 2.55 -4.80 0.18
N HIS A 39 1.49 -5.35 0.77
CA HIS A 39 0.13 -4.89 0.53
C HIS A 39 -0.02 -3.44 1.02
N VAL A 40 -0.66 -2.61 0.20
CA VAL A 40 -0.96 -1.21 0.52
C VAL A 40 -2.42 -0.91 0.21
N THR A 41 -2.99 0.08 0.89
CA THR A 41 -4.34 0.56 0.60
C THR A 41 -4.31 2.00 0.12
N PRO A 42 -5.29 2.47 -0.66
CA PRO A 42 -5.45 3.90 -0.97
C PRO A 42 -5.41 4.75 0.29
N HIS A 43 -4.70 5.86 0.23
CA HIS A 43 -4.67 6.87 1.28
C HIS A 43 -5.28 8.16 0.76
N LEU A 44 -6.43 8.53 1.31
CA LEU A 44 -7.16 9.75 1.03
C LEU A 44 -7.08 10.64 2.27
N ASP A 45 -6.93 11.94 2.08
CA ASP A 45 -7.13 12.89 3.18
C ASP A 45 -8.61 13.16 3.43
N ASP A 46 -8.90 13.89 4.52
CA ASP A 46 -10.27 14.13 4.98
C ASP A 46 -11.12 14.81 3.89
N LYS A 47 -10.53 15.75 3.14
CA LYS A 47 -11.20 16.42 2.02
C LYS A 47 -11.49 15.45 0.87
N GLU A 48 -10.52 14.62 0.48
CA GLU A 48 -10.73 13.63 -0.57
C GLU A 48 -11.77 12.57 -0.17
N LEU A 49 -11.86 12.21 1.12
CA LEU A 49 -12.90 11.32 1.64
C LEU A 49 -14.29 11.96 1.64
N GLU A 50 -14.35 13.28 1.80
CA GLU A 50 -15.57 14.05 1.62
C GLU A 50 -15.99 14.07 0.15
N ASP A 51 -15.07 14.25 -0.79
CA ASP A 51 -15.39 14.33 -2.22
C ASP A 51 -15.66 12.96 -2.87
N ARG A 52 -14.94 11.92 -2.48
CA ARG A 52 -14.98 10.57 -3.09
C ARG A 52 -15.85 9.63 -2.26
N LYS A 53 -17.11 9.41 -2.66
CA LYS A 53 -18.09 8.66 -1.86
C LYS A 53 -18.07 7.16 -2.13
N THR A 54 -17.97 6.79 -3.40
CA THR A 54 -18.06 5.41 -3.85
C THR A 54 -16.73 4.68 -3.76
N ASP A 55 -16.76 3.35 -3.66
CA ASP A 55 -15.54 2.54 -3.66
C ASP A 55 -14.75 2.68 -4.97
N PHE A 56 -15.43 2.95 -6.09
CA PHE A 56 -14.79 3.25 -7.36
C PHE A 56 -13.99 4.57 -7.27
N GLU A 57 -14.59 5.66 -6.80
CA GLU A 57 -13.90 6.95 -6.68
C GLU A 57 -12.73 6.88 -5.68
N LYS A 58 -12.87 6.08 -4.63
CA LYS A 58 -11.82 5.85 -3.62
C LYS A 58 -10.69 4.95 -4.10
N SER A 59 -10.89 4.22 -5.21
CA SER A 59 -9.91 3.31 -5.77
C SER A 59 -9.34 3.77 -7.12
N HIS A 60 -9.92 4.78 -7.77
CA HIS A 60 -9.49 5.27 -9.08
C HIS A 60 -8.68 6.59 -8.97
N ASN A 61 -7.70 6.80 -9.85
CA ASN A 61 -6.82 7.98 -9.87
C ASN A 61 -6.17 8.29 -8.50
N ILE A 62 -5.70 7.26 -7.82
CA ILE A 62 -5.07 7.36 -6.50
C ILE A 62 -3.56 7.54 -6.68
N ARG A 63 -2.98 8.42 -5.87
CA ARG A 63 -1.53 8.68 -5.87
C ARG A 63 -0.86 8.32 -4.56
N ARG A 64 -1.63 8.26 -3.47
CA ARG A 64 -1.12 7.97 -2.14
C ARG A 64 -1.59 6.61 -1.68
N PHE A 65 -0.66 5.84 -1.14
CA PHE A 65 -0.90 4.50 -0.62
C PHE A 65 -0.34 4.38 0.78
N VAL A 66 -0.96 3.60 1.64
CA VAL A 66 -0.56 3.44 3.03
C VAL A 66 -0.41 1.98 3.42
N PHE A 67 0.60 1.69 4.23
CA PHE A 67 0.72 0.43 4.96
C PHE A 67 1.20 0.69 6.39
N GLU A 68 0.95 -0.28 7.25
CA GLU A 68 1.24 -0.17 8.68
C GLU A 68 2.23 -1.27 9.10
N THR A 69 3.22 -0.90 9.91
CA THR A 69 4.21 -1.84 10.46
C THR A 69 4.18 -1.78 11.98
N PRO A 70 3.95 -2.91 12.68
CA PRO A 70 3.98 -2.95 14.13
C PRO A 70 5.43 -2.83 14.62
N PHE A 71 5.63 -2.11 15.72
CA PHE A 71 6.90 -2.03 16.42
C PHE A 71 6.67 -1.77 17.91
N THR A 72 7.62 -2.09 18.76
CA THR A 72 7.63 -1.74 20.19
C THR A 72 8.67 -0.66 20.47
N VAL A 73 8.58 0.00 21.62
CA VAL A 73 9.60 0.96 22.07
C VAL A 73 10.98 0.29 22.19
N SER A 74 11.01 -1.01 22.52
CA SER A 74 12.22 -1.84 22.57
C SER A 74 12.75 -2.29 21.18
N GLY A 75 12.07 -1.92 20.09
CA GLY A 75 12.48 -2.23 18.71
C GLY A 75 12.05 -3.59 18.18
N LYS A 76 11.31 -4.40 18.96
CA LYS A 76 10.70 -5.65 18.48
C LYS A 76 9.50 -5.34 17.59
N LYS A 77 9.12 -6.28 16.72
CA LYS A 77 7.93 -6.12 15.87
C LYS A 77 6.63 -6.23 16.69
N GLN A 78 6.60 -7.14 17.65
CA GLN A 78 5.41 -7.46 18.46
C GLN A 78 5.76 -7.43 19.95
N GLY A 79 4.82 -6.97 20.76
CA GLY A 79 4.94 -6.87 22.22
C GLY A 79 3.57 -6.82 22.91
N GLY A 80 3.58 -6.50 24.22
CA GLY A 80 2.36 -6.26 24.98
C GLY A 80 1.58 -5.04 24.45
N VAL A 81 0.27 -4.98 24.71
CA VAL A 81 -0.60 -3.90 24.20
C VAL A 81 -0.12 -2.52 24.67
N GLU A 82 0.41 -2.46 25.90
CA GLU A 82 0.96 -1.27 26.54
C GLU A 82 2.22 -0.70 25.85
N GLU A 83 2.99 -1.54 25.16
CA GLU A 83 4.21 -1.15 24.47
C GLU A 83 4.10 -1.19 22.94
N GLN A 84 3.01 -1.76 22.41
CA GLN A 84 2.80 -1.94 20.99
C GLN A 84 2.46 -0.61 20.30
N CYS A 85 3.34 -0.21 19.39
CA CYS A 85 3.15 0.94 18.51
C CYS A 85 2.87 0.47 17.07
N LYS A 86 2.36 1.41 16.26
CA LYS A 86 2.09 1.19 14.83
C LYS A 86 2.66 2.33 14.00
N ARG A 87 3.56 2.02 13.08
CA ARG A 87 4.13 3.01 12.15
C ARG A 87 3.34 2.99 10.86
N ARG A 88 2.68 4.10 10.55
CA ARG A 88 1.97 4.31 9.29
C ARG A 88 2.92 4.93 8.26
N THR A 89 3.11 4.25 7.13
CA THR A 89 3.97 4.74 6.04
C THR A 89 3.10 5.11 4.86
N VAL A 90 3.12 6.38 4.46
CA VAL A 90 2.42 6.88 3.27
C VAL A 90 3.41 6.98 2.11
N LEU A 91 3.12 6.28 1.02
CA LEU A 91 3.85 6.29 -0.23
C LEU A 91 3.12 7.19 -1.22
N THR A 92 3.85 7.99 -1.98
CA THR A 92 3.28 8.82 -3.06
C THR A 92 3.92 8.40 -4.37
N SER A 93 3.11 7.96 -5.34
CA SER A 93 3.58 7.65 -6.70
C SER A 93 3.86 8.94 -7.49
N LYS A 94 4.69 8.85 -8.54
CA LYS A 94 4.97 10.01 -9.42
C LYS A 94 3.76 10.37 -10.29
N SER A 95 3.04 9.36 -10.76
CA SER A 95 1.79 9.45 -11.54
C SER A 95 0.60 8.93 -10.73
N HIS A 96 -0.62 9.29 -11.14
CA HIS A 96 -1.84 8.67 -10.62
C HIS A 96 -1.95 7.23 -11.13
N SER A 97 -2.52 6.33 -10.32
CA SER A 97 -2.86 4.98 -10.77
C SER A 97 -3.94 5.06 -11.85
N SER A 98 -3.59 4.65 -13.08
CA SER A 98 -4.57 4.41 -14.15
C SER A 98 -4.92 2.93 -14.19
N GLU A 99 -6.16 2.58 -14.54
CA GLU A 99 -6.56 1.16 -14.69
C GLU A 99 -5.82 0.47 -15.87
N ASP A 100 -5.15 1.25 -16.72
CA ASP A 100 -4.40 0.81 -17.91
C ASP A 100 -2.98 0.29 -17.59
N ASP A 101 -2.49 0.45 -16.36
CA ASP A 101 -1.18 -0.09 -15.93
C ASP A 101 -1.23 -1.62 -15.63
N LYS A 102 -2.31 -2.30 -16.03
CA LYS A 102 -2.39 -3.76 -16.07
C LYS A 102 -1.58 -4.28 -17.26
N GLN A 103 -0.26 -4.23 -17.15
CA GLN A 103 0.58 -5.00 -18.04
C GLN A 103 0.46 -6.47 -17.63
N GLU A 104 -0.23 -7.22 -18.48
CA GLU A 104 -0.37 -8.67 -18.47
C GLU A 104 1.03 -9.31 -18.33
N ILE A 105 1.20 -10.14 -17.29
CA ILE A 105 2.34 -11.07 -17.20
C ILE A 105 1.90 -12.37 -17.87
#